data_AF-A0A7V5CY15-F1
#
_entry.id   AF-A0A7V5CY15-F1
#
_cell.length_a   1.000
_cell.length_b   1.000
_cell.length_c   1.000
_cell.angle_alpha   90.00
_cell.angle_beta   90.00
_cell.angle_gamma   90.00
#
_symmetry.space_group_name_H-M   'P 1'
#
loop_
_entity.id
_entity.type
_entity.pdbx_description
1 polymer ?
#
loop_
_entity_poly.entity_id
_entity_poly.type
_entity_poly.pdbx_seq_one_letter_code
_entity_poly.pdbx_strand_id
1 'polypeptide(L)'
;MKQRALRLLISCGLAWFVLPVCAQTSGSACSRQALKSVIDKYFAALQAHDPGMLPLAPTAKFTENGVEMPIGKGFWQTAGKTLLRRDVIDTQKCATHTMAVIEEKFDPGTVGKPMTPALPGVKPKPLPAPGTLRPILFGARLKVQNDKVSEIETIIARENEFAFNVDGVLATKDQDWESILPLEQRSSRLAMMAAADDYFDMFAAEPAVRTPFAEVCDRWENGTHTTAGGMFTLEGADGKKVEMRAHDCSPKGLVITNHGPRRFVVDVETGVVVALVHFAGGLPDFHMFKMKNGKVELIHAVVGPASKSMGWPPEPACKE
;
A
#
# COMPACT_ATOMS: atom_id res chain seq x y z
N MET A 1 -75.68 34.42 -13.87
CA MET A 1 -74.34 34.54 -14.48
C MET A 1 -73.30 34.05 -13.48
N LYS A 2 -72.54 33.00 -13.84
CA LYS A 2 -71.13 32.68 -13.45
C LYS A 2 -70.81 32.57 -11.95
N GLN A 3 -70.05 31.60 -11.41
CA GLN A 3 -69.28 30.47 -11.90
C GLN A 3 -68.92 29.65 -10.63
N ARG A 4 -68.95 28.32 -10.72
CA ARG A 4 -68.41 27.41 -9.69
C ARG A 4 -66.89 27.53 -9.65
N ALA A 5 -66.30 27.65 -8.46
CA ALA A 5 -64.86 27.48 -8.26
C ALA A 5 -64.60 26.38 -7.22
N LEU A 6 -64.21 25.22 -7.74
CA LEU A 6 -63.74 24.04 -7.03
C LEU A 6 -62.33 24.34 -6.50
N ARG A 7 -62.13 24.41 -5.18
CA ARG A 7 -60.78 24.48 -4.58
C ARG A 7 -60.29 23.07 -4.31
N LEU A 8 -59.30 22.65 -5.10
CA LEU A 8 -58.56 21.40 -4.96
C LEU A 8 -57.72 21.46 -3.66
N LEU A 9 -57.92 20.49 -2.78
CA LEU A 9 -57.05 20.22 -1.62
C LEU A 9 -55.73 19.62 -2.13
N ILE A 10 -54.63 20.35 -1.99
CA ILE A 10 -53.29 19.81 -2.21
C ILE A 10 -52.86 19.15 -0.89
N SER A 11 -52.95 17.82 -0.82
CA SER A 11 -52.34 17.04 0.26
C SER A 11 -50.83 17.04 0.07
N CYS A 12 -50.12 17.70 0.98
CA CYS A 12 -48.67 17.65 1.07
C CYS A 12 -48.27 16.29 1.67
N GLY A 13 -48.08 15.28 0.80
CA GLY A 13 -47.51 14.00 1.21
C GLY A 13 -46.02 14.17 1.49
N LEU A 14 -45.64 14.32 2.77
CA LEU A 14 -44.25 14.10 3.19
C LEU A 14 -43.95 12.60 3.06
N ALA A 15 -43.49 12.19 1.88
CA ALA A 15 -42.83 10.90 1.71
C ALA A 15 -41.49 10.97 2.45
N TRP A 16 -41.42 10.37 3.64
CA TRP A 16 -40.17 10.07 4.31
C TRP A 16 -39.40 9.07 3.44
N PHE A 17 -38.49 9.57 2.61
CA PHE A 17 -37.44 8.73 2.04
C PHE A 17 -36.50 8.36 3.19
N VAL A 18 -36.76 7.22 3.83
CA VAL A 18 -35.76 6.53 4.64
C VAL A 18 -34.73 6.00 3.65
N LEU A 19 -33.67 6.76 3.42
CA LEU A 19 -32.49 6.24 2.75
C LEU A 19 -31.98 5.05 3.57
N PRO A 20 -31.76 3.88 2.97
CA PRO A 20 -31.14 2.77 3.68
C PRO A 20 -29.70 3.19 3.96
N VAL A 21 -29.46 3.67 5.18
CA VAL A 21 -28.10 3.78 5.72
C VAL A 21 -27.59 2.34 5.80
N CYS A 22 -26.63 1.98 4.97
CA CYS A 22 -25.86 0.75 5.11
C CYS A 22 -25.10 0.80 6.44
N ALA A 23 -25.76 0.40 7.52
CA ALA A 23 -25.09 0.05 8.76
C ALA A 23 -24.31 -1.25 8.50
N GLN A 24 -23.04 -1.13 8.11
CA GLN A 24 -22.13 -2.26 8.13
C GLN A 24 -21.88 -2.60 9.61
N THR A 25 -22.52 -3.66 10.08
CA THR A 25 -22.14 -4.30 11.34
C THR A 25 -20.72 -4.80 11.17
N SER A 26 -19.75 -4.03 11.65
CA SER A 26 -18.41 -4.53 11.90
C SER A 26 -18.54 -5.56 13.02
N GLY A 27 -18.80 -6.82 12.65
CA GLY A 27 -18.77 -7.93 13.58
C GLY A 27 -17.43 -7.96 14.32
N SER A 28 -17.40 -8.50 15.52
CA SER A 28 -16.20 -8.68 16.35
C SER A 28 -14.97 -9.20 15.56
N ALA A 29 -15.23 -9.99 14.52
CA ALA A 29 -14.31 -10.48 13.48
C ALA A 29 -13.37 -9.44 12.86
N CYS A 30 -13.83 -8.19 12.65
CA CYS A 30 -13.06 -7.14 11.98
C CYS A 30 -12.58 -6.04 12.94
N SER A 31 -12.65 -6.29 14.24
CA SER A 31 -12.04 -5.40 15.23
C SER A 31 -10.52 -5.31 15.01
N ARG A 32 -9.92 -4.18 15.42
CA ARG A 32 -8.46 -3.98 15.34
C ARG A 32 -7.69 -5.15 15.97
N GLN A 33 -8.12 -5.60 17.14
CA GLN A 33 -7.49 -6.69 17.86
C GLN A 33 -7.59 -8.02 17.10
N ALA A 34 -8.76 -8.33 16.53
CA ALA A 34 -8.95 -9.55 15.74
C ALA A 34 -8.05 -9.54 14.50
N LEU A 35 -8.01 -8.43 13.76
CA LEU A 35 -7.17 -8.28 12.58
C LEU A 35 -5.67 -8.33 12.92
N LYS A 36 -5.25 -7.73 14.04
CA LYS A 36 -3.86 -7.87 14.53
C LYS A 36 -3.51 -9.32 14.86
N SER A 37 -4.42 -10.07 15.48
CA SER A 37 -4.21 -11.50 15.74
C SER A 37 -4.09 -12.31 14.43
N VAL A 38 -4.80 -11.93 13.37
CA VAL A 38 -4.65 -12.55 12.05
C VAL A 38 -3.26 -12.28 11.47
N ILE A 39 -2.75 -11.05 11.57
CA ILE A 39 -1.39 -10.70 11.16
C ILE A 39 -0.37 -11.54 11.93
N ASP A 40 -0.49 -11.60 13.26
CA ASP A 40 0.44 -12.35 14.10
C ASP A 40 0.48 -13.84 13.72
N LYS A 41 -0.69 -14.46 13.48
CA LYS A 41 -0.78 -15.83 12.99
C LYS A 41 -0.19 -16.01 11.60
N TYR A 42 -0.38 -15.05 10.69
CA TYR A 42 0.21 -15.08 9.35
C TYR A 42 1.73 -15.08 9.39
N PHE A 43 2.34 -14.19 10.16
CA PHE A 43 3.81 -14.15 10.26
C PHE A 43 4.39 -15.35 11.00
N ALA A 44 3.68 -15.89 12.00
CA ALA A 44 4.05 -17.15 12.64
C ALA A 44 3.99 -18.34 11.66
N ALA A 45 2.91 -18.45 10.89
CA ALA A 45 2.74 -19.46 9.84
C ALA A 45 3.80 -19.33 8.75
N LEU A 46 4.08 -18.10 8.31
CA LEU A 46 5.07 -17.78 7.29
C LEU A 46 6.46 -18.21 7.72
N GLN A 47 6.88 -17.91 8.96
CA GLN A 47 8.17 -18.34 9.49
C GLN A 47 8.25 -19.85 9.71
N ALA A 48 7.13 -20.51 10.03
CA ALA A 48 7.04 -21.96 10.20
C ALA A 48 6.93 -22.73 8.86
N HIS A 49 6.79 -22.02 7.73
CA HIS A 49 6.50 -22.60 6.41
C HIS A 49 5.22 -23.46 6.39
N ASP A 50 4.26 -23.17 7.28
CA ASP A 50 3.05 -23.96 7.47
C ASP A 50 1.78 -23.11 7.29
N PRO A 51 1.23 -23.03 6.06
CA PRO A 51 -0.01 -22.30 5.82
C PRO A 51 -1.23 -22.96 6.49
N GLY A 52 -1.14 -24.21 6.95
CA GLY A 52 -2.19 -24.89 7.70
C GLY A 52 -2.47 -24.26 9.07
N MET A 53 -1.54 -23.44 9.58
CA MET A 53 -1.74 -22.65 10.80
C MET A 53 -2.75 -21.50 10.63
N LEU A 54 -3.10 -21.15 9.39
CA LEU A 54 -4.03 -20.06 9.09
C LEU A 54 -5.47 -20.57 8.94
N PRO A 55 -6.48 -19.82 9.41
CA PRO A 55 -7.88 -20.09 9.09
C PRO A 55 -8.16 -19.67 7.65
N LEU A 56 -7.73 -20.47 6.67
CA LEU A 56 -7.91 -20.14 5.25
C LEU A 56 -9.35 -20.42 4.80
N ALA A 57 -9.90 -19.52 3.98
CA ALA A 57 -11.13 -19.79 3.25
C ALA A 57 -10.89 -20.91 2.23
N PRO A 58 -11.89 -21.77 1.93
CA PRO A 58 -11.73 -22.81 0.89
C PRO A 58 -11.38 -22.25 -0.49
N THR A 59 -11.76 -21.00 -0.75
CA THR A 59 -11.51 -20.26 -1.99
C THR A 59 -10.40 -19.21 -1.80
N ALA A 60 -9.53 -19.37 -0.81
CA ALA A 60 -8.48 -18.40 -0.54
C ALA A 60 -7.56 -18.25 -1.75
N LYS A 61 -7.38 -17.02 -2.21
CA LYS A 61 -6.50 -16.68 -3.33
C LYS A 61 -5.20 -16.07 -2.83
N PHE A 62 -4.08 -16.47 -3.44
CA PHE A 62 -2.75 -15.94 -3.13
C PHE A 62 -2.01 -15.48 -4.38
N THR A 63 -1.40 -14.30 -4.28
CA THR A 63 -0.46 -13.79 -5.29
C THR A 63 0.85 -13.35 -4.66
N GLU A 64 1.95 -13.60 -5.35
CA GLU A 64 3.28 -13.05 -5.06
C GLU A 64 3.77 -12.28 -6.27
N ASN A 65 4.09 -10.99 -6.09
CA ASN A 65 4.52 -10.09 -7.17
C ASN A 65 3.59 -10.13 -8.39
N GLY A 66 2.28 -10.21 -8.13
CA GLY A 66 1.25 -10.24 -9.15
C GLY A 66 1.04 -11.57 -9.87
N VAL A 67 1.74 -12.63 -9.46
CA VAL A 67 1.56 -13.99 -9.99
C VAL A 67 0.74 -14.81 -8.99
N GLU A 68 -0.39 -15.36 -9.45
CA GLU A 68 -1.22 -16.27 -8.65
C GLU A 68 -0.53 -17.63 -8.50
N MET A 69 -0.49 -18.16 -7.29
CA MET A 69 0.10 -19.46 -6.98
C MET A 69 -0.52 -20.10 -5.73
N PRO A 70 -0.30 -21.41 -5.48
CA PRO A 70 -0.78 -22.05 -4.27
C PRO A 70 -0.17 -21.44 -3.00
N ILE A 71 -0.97 -21.28 -1.94
CA ILE A 71 -0.50 -20.86 -0.63
C ILE A 71 0.53 -21.88 -0.11
N GLY A 72 1.65 -21.41 0.44
CA GLY A 72 2.78 -22.26 0.83
C GLY A 72 3.85 -22.43 -0.25
N LYS A 73 3.68 -21.81 -1.43
CA LYS A 73 4.70 -21.72 -2.48
C LYS A 73 5.35 -20.34 -2.53
N GLY A 74 6.45 -20.23 -3.27
CA GLY A 74 7.22 -18.98 -3.39
C GLY A 74 7.97 -18.69 -2.09
N PHE A 75 7.90 -17.44 -1.63
CA PHE A 75 8.60 -17.00 -0.43
C PHE A 75 8.21 -17.74 0.84
N TRP A 76 7.01 -18.35 0.88
CA TRP A 76 6.61 -19.23 1.99
C TRP A 76 7.60 -20.35 2.30
N GLN A 77 8.41 -20.77 1.32
CA GLN A 77 9.38 -21.86 1.47
C GLN A 77 10.75 -21.39 1.95
N THR A 78 11.01 -20.08 1.91
CA THR A 78 12.33 -19.47 2.18
C THR A 78 12.30 -18.42 3.28
N ALA A 79 11.11 -18.00 3.73
CA ALA A 79 10.93 -16.99 4.75
C ALA A 79 11.63 -17.34 6.06
N GLY A 80 12.46 -16.43 6.55
CA GLY A 80 13.17 -16.52 7.82
C GLY A 80 12.52 -15.65 8.89
N LYS A 81 13.35 -15.14 9.80
CA LYS A 81 12.90 -14.28 10.90
C LYS A 81 12.41 -12.92 10.38
N THR A 82 11.36 -12.39 11.00
CA THR A 82 10.95 -11.00 10.79
C THR A 82 11.85 -10.07 11.62
N LEU A 83 12.49 -9.10 10.98
CA LEU A 83 13.45 -8.16 11.58
C LEU A 83 12.83 -6.79 11.91
N LEU A 84 11.88 -6.36 11.08
CA LEU A 84 11.08 -5.15 11.27
C LEU A 84 9.69 -5.42 10.72
N ARG A 85 8.65 -4.87 11.35
CA ARG A 85 7.26 -5.02 10.90
C ARG A 85 6.49 -3.74 11.22
N ARG A 86 5.62 -3.33 10.29
CA ARG A 86 4.71 -2.18 10.40
C ARG A 86 3.32 -2.60 9.95
N ASP A 87 2.38 -2.65 10.88
CA ASP A 87 1.04 -3.17 10.64
C ASP A 87 0.04 -2.03 10.36
N VAL A 88 -0.80 -2.18 9.35
CA VAL A 88 -1.91 -1.28 8.98
C VAL A 88 -3.21 -2.06 9.03
N ILE A 89 -4.19 -1.56 9.78
CA ILE A 89 -5.42 -2.28 10.08
C ILE A 89 -6.64 -1.50 9.58
N ASP A 90 -7.33 -2.06 8.59
CA ASP A 90 -8.55 -1.50 8.01
C ASP A 90 -9.78 -2.27 8.49
N THR A 91 -10.39 -1.77 9.55
CA THR A 91 -11.56 -2.38 10.19
C THR A 91 -12.83 -2.28 9.32
N GLN A 92 -12.91 -1.29 8.42
CA GLN A 92 -14.06 -1.13 7.53
C GLN A 92 -14.02 -2.12 6.37
N LYS A 93 -12.85 -2.33 5.76
CA LYS A 93 -12.68 -3.34 4.73
C LYS A 93 -12.40 -4.73 5.27
N CYS A 94 -12.30 -4.94 6.58
CA CYS A 94 -11.83 -6.20 7.17
C CYS A 94 -10.55 -6.69 6.49
N ALA A 95 -9.58 -5.78 6.34
CA ALA A 95 -8.34 -6.02 5.63
C ALA A 95 -7.16 -5.47 6.42
N THR A 96 -5.98 -5.97 6.11
CA THR A 96 -4.72 -5.50 6.70
C THR A 96 -3.69 -5.31 5.61
N HIS A 97 -2.68 -4.50 5.90
CA HIS A 97 -1.44 -4.49 5.16
C HIS A 97 -0.28 -4.45 6.14
N THR A 98 0.79 -5.19 5.85
CA THR A 98 2.01 -5.15 6.65
C THR A 98 3.19 -4.96 5.74
N MET A 99 4.01 -3.93 6.01
CA MET A 99 5.37 -3.82 5.46
C MET A 99 6.34 -4.41 6.47
N ALA A 100 7.27 -5.23 6.00
CA ALA A 100 8.23 -5.93 6.84
C ALA A 100 9.61 -6.02 6.18
N VAL A 101 10.62 -6.19 7.03
CA VAL A 101 11.93 -6.69 6.63
C VAL A 101 12.04 -8.12 7.16
N ILE A 102 12.26 -9.08 6.27
CA ILE A 102 12.29 -10.52 6.62
C ILE A 102 13.59 -11.12 6.13
N GLU A 103 14.16 -12.04 6.89
CA GLU A 103 15.31 -12.80 6.45
C GLU A 103 14.94 -13.79 5.33
N GLU A 104 15.87 -14.01 4.41
CA GLU A 104 15.80 -15.04 3.37
C GLU A 104 17.20 -15.60 3.13
N LYS A 105 17.32 -16.92 2.93
CA LYS A 105 18.57 -17.47 2.41
C LYS A 105 18.76 -17.03 0.97
N PHE A 106 19.91 -16.46 0.68
CA PHE A 106 20.22 -16.00 -0.66
C PHE A 106 20.24 -17.16 -1.67
N ASP A 107 19.51 -16.99 -2.76
CA ASP A 107 19.57 -17.83 -3.94
C ASP A 107 19.79 -16.92 -5.16
N PRO A 108 20.79 -17.18 -6.03
CA PRO A 108 20.99 -16.39 -7.25
C PRO A 108 19.75 -16.28 -8.14
N GLY A 109 18.84 -17.26 -8.09
CA GLY A 109 17.58 -17.27 -8.82
C GLY A 109 16.50 -16.33 -8.28
N THR A 110 16.68 -15.73 -7.09
CA THR A 110 15.72 -14.77 -6.50
C THR A 110 16.14 -13.31 -6.67
N VAL A 111 17.26 -13.04 -7.35
CA VAL A 111 17.75 -11.67 -7.59
C VAL A 111 16.94 -11.00 -8.71
N GLY A 112 16.64 -9.72 -8.52
CA GLY A 112 16.09 -8.89 -9.58
C GLY A 112 17.04 -8.71 -10.75
N LYS A 113 16.52 -8.13 -11.83
CA LYS A 113 17.38 -7.73 -12.95
C LYS A 113 17.97 -6.34 -12.64
N PRO A 114 19.30 -6.16 -12.76
CA PRO A 114 19.90 -4.83 -12.60
C PRO A 114 19.20 -3.80 -13.48
N MET A 115 18.89 -2.63 -12.93
CA MET A 115 18.41 -1.51 -13.73
C MET A 115 19.46 -1.07 -14.74
N THR A 116 19.03 -0.84 -15.97
CA THR A 116 19.85 -0.30 -17.06
C THR A 116 19.14 0.89 -17.71
N PRO A 117 19.69 2.12 -17.61
CA PRO A 117 20.90 2.49 -16.87
C PRO A 117 20.71 2.36 -15.34
N ALA A 118 21.82 2.22 -14.61
CA ALA A 118 21.78 2.22 -13.15
C ALA A 118 21.25 3.56 -12.61
N LEU A 119 20.60 3.54 -11.44
CA LEU A 119 20.16 4.76 -10.78
C LEU A 119 21.36 5.64 -10.42
N PRO A 120 21.38 6.92 -10.85
CA PRO A 120 22.44 7.86 -10.49
C PRO A 120 22.60 7.93 -8.96
N GLY A 121 23.83 7.92 -8.46
CA GLY A 121 24.10 8.01 -7.02
C GLY A 121 23.95 6.71 -6.23
N VAL A 122 23.35 5.64 -6.80
CA VAL A 122 23.26 4.31 -6.17
C VAL A 122 24.40 3.43 -6.66
N LYS A 123 25.29 3.04 -5.73
CA LYS A 123 26.33 2.05 -6.02
C LYS A 123 25.75 0.64 -5.83
N PRO A 124 25.88 -0.26 -6.83
CA PRO A 124 25.47 -1.65 -6.66
C PRO A 124 26.23 -2.27 -5.47
N LYS A 125 25.49 -2.87 -4.52
CA LYS A 125 26.11 -3.70 -3.47
C LYS A 125 26.48 -5.06 -4.09
N PRO A 126 27.64 -5.66 -3.73
CA PRO A 126 27.94 -7.02 -4.12
C PRO A 126 26.84 -7.99 -3.65
N LEU A 127 26.51 -8.97 -4.49
CA LEU A 127 25.55 -10.00 -4.11
C LEU A 127 26.14 -10.92 -3.02
N PRO A 128 25.33 -11.40 -2.06
CA PRO A 128 25.79 -12.37 -1.06
C PRO A 128 26.24 -13.69 -1.70
N ALA A 129 26.93 -14.55 -0.94
CA ALA A 129 27.21 -15.92 -1.38
C ALA A 129 25.95 -16.81 -1.26
N PRO A 130 25.69 -17.77 -2.17
CA PRO A 130 24.50 -18.64 -2.09
C PRO A 130 24.35 -19.30 -0.72
N GLY A 131 23.13 -19.31 -0.18
CA GLY A 131 22.78 -19.80 1.14
C GLY A 131 23.01 -18.81 2.29
N THR A 132 23.65 -17.66 2.03
CA THR A 132 23.84 -16.59 3.05
C THR A 132 22.49 -16.02 3.46
N LEU A 133 22.22 -15.96 4.76
CA LEU A 133 21.01 -15.31 5.28
C LEU A 133 21.12 -13.79 5.10
N ARG A 134 20.11 -13.18 4.50
CA ARG A 134 20.06 -11.74 4.19
C ARG A 134 18.67 -11.15 4.45
N PRO A 135 18.56 -9.85 4.73
CA PRO A 135 17.27 -9.18 4.85
C PRO A 135 16.71 -8.75 3.48
N ILE A 136 15.40 -8.93 3.28
CA ILE A 136 14.65 -8.52 2.08
C ILE A 136 13.44 -7.65 2.47
N LEU A 137 12.85 -6.94 1.51
CA LEU A 137 11.64 -6.13 1.73
C LEU A 137 10.40 -6.91 1.34
N PHE A 138 9.39 -6.85 2.20
CA PHE A 138 8.18 -7.64 2.07
C PHE A 138 6.95 -6.81 2.41
N GLY A 139 5.92 -6.90 1.58
CA GLY A 139 4.56 -6.44 1.87
C GLY A 139 3.58 -7.59 1.84
N ALA A 140 2.62 -7.60 2.75
CA ALA A 140 1.49 -8.53 2.73
C ALA A 140 0.18 -7.79 2.98
N ARG A 141 -0.78 -7.90 2.06
CA ARG A 141 -2.18 -7.55 2.28
C ARG A 141 -2.98 -8.81 2.55
N LEU A 142 -3.73 -8.82 3.66
CA LEU A 142 -4.66 -9.91 3.99
C LEU A 142 -6.09 -9.38 3.97
N LYS A 143 -7.02 -10.13 3.34
CA LYS A 143 -8.46 -9.91 3.48
C LYS A 143 -9.06 -10.99 4.37
N VAL A 144 -9.90 -10.57 5.31
CA VAL A 144 -10.68 -11.47 6.15
C VAL A 144 -12.14 -11.42 5.74
N GLN A 145 -12.76 -12.59 5.61
CA GLN A 145 -14.18 -12.78 5.37
C GLN A 145 -14.65 -14.00 6.18
N ASN A 146 -15.73 -13.84 6.96
CA ASN A 146 -16.28 -14.90 7.81
C ASN A 146 -15.22 -15.57 8.71
N ASP A 147 -14.42 -14.75 9.41
CA ASP A 147 -13.31 -15.17 10.29
C ASP A 147 -12.19 -15.98 9.61
N LYS A 148 -12.15 -15.98 8.28
CA LYS A 148 -11.15 -16.68 7.49
C LYS A 148 -10.38 -15.73 6.58
N VAL A 149 -9.10 -16.01 6.37
CA VAL A 149 -8.28 -15.32 5.38
C VAL A 149 -8.72 -15.78 4.00
N SER A 150 -9.29 -14.86 3.22
CA SER A 150 -9.82 -15.12 1.88
C SER A 150 -8.87 -14.67 0.76
N GLU A 151 -7.99 -13.71 1.05
CA GLU A 151 -7.06 -13.17 0.08
C GLU A 151 -5.72 -12.87 0.74
N ILE A 152 -4.64 -13.24 0.06
CA ILE A 152 -3.26 -12.96 0.46
C ILE A 152 -2.57 -12.37 -0.76
N GLU A 153 -2.07 -11.15 -0.64
CA GLU A 153 -1.32 -10.49 -1.70
C GLU A 153 0.02 -10.05 -1.17
N THR A 154 1.09 -10.53 -1.78
CA THR A 154 2.46 -10.21 -1.37
C THR A 154 3.24 -9.51 -2.47
N ILE A 155 4.04 -8.52 -2.07
CA ILE A 155 4.95 -7.78 -2.93
C ILE A 155 6.31 -7.84 -2.26
N ILE A 156 7.32 -8.30 -2.98
CA ILE A 156 8.64 -8.61 -2.45
C ILE A 156 9.69 -7.94 -3.32
N ALA A 157 10.53 -7.12 -2.69
CA ALA A 157 11.69 -6.54 -3.34
C ALA A 157 12.97 -7.14 -2.76
N ARG A 158 13.90 -7.45 -3.65
CA ARG A 158 15.21 -8.04 -3.35
C ARG A 158 16.29 -7.23 -4.07
N GLU A 159 17.52 -7.68 -3.96
CA GLU A 159 18.67 -7.08 -4.62
C GLU A 159 18.43 -6.93 -6.12
N ASN A 160 18.96 -5.84 -6.66
CA ASN A 160 18.77 -5.36 -8.03
C ASN A 160 17.36 -4.89 -8.40
N GLU A 161 16.34 -5.10 -7.56
CA GLU A 161 15.07 -4.41 -7.76
C GLU A 161 15.22 -2.89 -7.58
N PHE A 162 14.26 -2.15 -8.15
CA PHE A 162 14.28 -0.69 -8.18
C PHE A 162 14.65 -0.10 -6.82
N ALA A 163 15.70 0.72 -6.76
CA ALA A 163 16.10 1.44 -5.55
C ALA A 163 16.29 0.57 -4.27
N PHE A 164 16.56 -0.73 -4.41
CA PHE A 164 16.68 -1.64 -3.27
C PHE A 164 17.83 -1.25 -2.32
N ASN A 165 17.47 -0.90 -1.09
CA ASN A 165 18.38 -0.63 0.02
C ASN A 165 17.73 -0.96 1.37
N VAL A 166 17.69 -2.23 1.72
CA VAL A 166 17.08 -2.72 2.96
C VAL A 166 17.63 -2.08 4.24
N ASP A 167 18.92 -1.73 4.27
CA ASP A 167 19.53 -1.01 5.40
C ASP A 167 18.87 0.34 5.66
N GLY A 168 18.41 1.02 4.60
CA GLY A 168 17.70 2.28 4.71
C GLY A 168 16.31 2.13 5.33
N VAL A 169 15.62 1.00 5.11
CA VAL A 169 14.39 0.68 5.86
C VAL A 169 14.71 0.36 7.31
N LEU A 170 15.70 -0.48 7.59
CA LEU A 170 16.09 -0.84 8.95
C LEU A 170 16.52 0.37 9.80
N ALA A 171 17.17 1.36 9.17
CA ALA A 171 17.53 2.63 9.82
C ALA A 171 16.32 3.46 10.28
N THR A 172 15.12 3.17 9.77
CA THR A 172 13.88 3.86 10.12
C THR A 172 13.04 3.14 11.19
N LYS A 173 13.64 2.22 11.94
CA LYS A 173 12.98 1.46 13.02
C LYS A 173 12.29 2.33 14.09
N ASP A 174 12.76 3.57 14.26
CA ASP A 174 12.25 4.51 15.27
C ASP A 174 11.14 5.42 14.73
N GLN A 175 10.75 5.28 13.44
CA GLN A 175 9.60 6.00 12.89
C GLN A 175 8.28 5.44 13.43
N ASP A 176 7.37 6.33 13.82
CA ASP A 176 6.07 5.97 14.37
C ASP A 176 5.01 5.78 13.28
N TRP A 177 4.78 4.51 12.93
CA TRP A 177 3.74 4.13 11.97
C TRP A 177 2.44 3.69 12.65
N GLU A 178 2.52 3.11 13.85
CA GLU A 178 1.42 2.35 14.46
C GLU A 178 0.73 3.06 15.64
N SER A 179 1.27 4.16 16.16
CA SER A 179 0.60 4.86 17.26
C SER A 179 -0.76 5.41 16.83
N ILE A 180 -1.72 5.26 17.72
CA ILE A 180 -3.08 5.76 17.55
C ILE A 180 -3.07 7.28 17.71
N LEU A 181 -3.47 7.99 16.66
CA LEU A 181 -3.55 9.44 16.65
C LEU A 181 -4.72 9.94 17.52
N PRO A 182 -4.61 11.10 18.17
CA PRO A 182 -5.76 11.83 18.70
C PRO A 182 -6.81 12.09 17.61
N LEU A 183 -8.10 12.11 17.97
CA LEU A 183 -9.20 12.20 16.99
C LEU A 183 -9.08 13.44 16.09
N GLU A 184 -8.68 14.58 16.65
CA GLU A 184 -8.50 15.85 15.97
C GLU A 184 -7.34 15.86 14.95
N GLN A 185 -6.42 14.90 15.05
CA GLN A 185 -5.29 14.74 14.12
C GLN A 185 -5.60 13.76 12.99
N ARG A 186 -6.68 12.98 13.11
CA ARG A 186 -7.08 11.97 12.13
C ARG A 186 -7.76 12.64 10.94
N SER A 187 -7.40 12.18 9.75
CA SER A 187 -8.11 12.54 8.52
C SER A 187 -9.27 11.57 8.29
N SER A 188 -10.29 11.98 7.55
CA SER A 188 -11.33 11.04 7.12
C SER A 188 -10.74 9.98 6.17
N ARG A 189 -11.37 8.80 6.11
CA ARG A 189 -10.97 7.73 5.19
C ARG A 189 -10.86 8.23 3.74
N LEU A 190 -11.88 8.95 3.27
CA LEU A 190 -11.92 9.47 1.90
C LEU A 190 -10.81 10.50 1.65
N ALA A 191 -10.52 11.37 2.62
CA ALA A 191 -9.41 12.32 2.49
C ALA A 191 -8.05 11.62 2.41
N MET A 192 -7.86 10.53 3.16
CA MET A 192 -6.62 9.73 3.09
C MET A 192 -6.49 9.01 1.75
N MET A 193 -7.57 8.40 1.26
CA MET A 193 -7.59 7.76 -0.06
C MET A 193 -7.32 8.78 -1.17
N ALA A 194 -7.96 9.95 -1.14
CA ALA A 194 -7.74 11.01 -2.11
C ALA A 194 -6.29 11.52 -2.09
N ALA A 195 -5.70 11.75 -0.91
CA ALA A 195 -4.31 12.17 -0.81
C ALA A 195 -3.33 11.16 -1.43
N ALA A 196 -3.57 9.87 -1.23
CA ALA A 196 -2.76 8.79 -1.79
C ALA A 196 -3.02 8.58 -3.30
N ASP A 197 -4.25 8.76 -3.78
CA ASP A 197 -4.58 8.69 -5.21
C ASP A 197 -3.96 9.88 -5.97
N ASP A 198 -4.14 11.09 -5.46
CA ASP A 198 -3.56 12.33 -5.97
C ASP A 198 -2.04 12.23 -6.10
N TYR A 199 -1.37 11.52 -5.18
CA TYR A 199 0.09 11.37 -5.21
C TYR A 199 0.54 10.73 -6.51
N PHE A 200 -0.19 9.72 -6.97
CA PHE A 200 0.16 9.07 -8.20
C PHE A 200 -0.29 9.84 -9.43
N ASP A 201 -1.42 10.54 -9.36
CA ASP A 201 -1.88 11.39 -10.45
C ASP A 201 -0.99 12.63 -10.65
N MET A 202 -0.21 12.99 -9.63
CA MET A 202 0.85 14.01 -9.73
C MET A 202 2.01 13.63 -10.67
N PHE A 203 2.14 12.36 -11.09
CA PHE A 203 3.10 11.95 -12.13
C PHE A 203 2.63 12.28 -13.55
N ALA A 204 1.41 12.78 -13.74
CA ALA A 204 0.98 13.31 -15.04
C ALA A 204 1.86 14.49 -15.47
N ALA A 205 1.95 14.73 -16.79
CA ALA A 205 2.71 15.85 -17.33
C ALA A 205 2.19 17.21 -16.81
N GLU A 206 0.87 17.32 -16.67
CA GLU A 206 0.17 18.51 -16.15
C GLU A 206 -0.85 18.07 -15.09
N PRO A 207 -0.42 17.83 -13.84
CA PRO A 207 -1.30 17.28 -12.82
C PRO A 207 -2.31 18.33 -12.37
N ALA A 208 -3.60 17.97 -12.42
CA ALA A 208 -4.72 18.80 -11.98
C ALA A 208 -5.00 18.67 -10.47
N VAL A 209 -4.33 17.74 -9.80
CA VAL A 209 -4.50 17.39 -8.39
C VAL A 209 -3.21 17.62 -7.60
N ARG A 210 -3.32 17.61 -6.27
CA ARG A 210 -2.16 17.80 -5.40
C ARG A 210 -2.37 17.12 -4.04
N THR A 211 -1.51 16.15 -3.75
CA THR A 211 -1.37 15.59 -2.40
C THR A 211 -1.01 16.68 -1.39
N PRO A 212 -1.69 16.73 -0.23
CA PRO A 212 -1.38 17.68 0.82
C PRO A 212 -0.14 17.23 1.61
N PHE A 213 1.06 17.45 1.09
CA PHE A 213 2.29 17.17 1.86
C PHE A 213 2.44 18.13 3.06
N ALA A 214 3.03 17.63 4.13
CA ALA A 214 3.56 18.44 5.22
C ALA A 214 4.75 19.29 4.73
N GLU A 215 5.16 20.28 5.53
CA GLU A 215 6.35 21.10 5.22
C GLU A 215 7.63 20.25 5.15
N VAL A 216 7.72 19.24 6.03
CA VAL A 216 8.75 18.21 6.00
C VAL A 216 8.07 16.89 5.65
N CYS A 217 8.36 16.36 4.47
CA CYS A 217 7.90 15.04 4.07
C CYS A 217 9.06 14.19 3.56
N ASP A 218 9.23 12.99 4.10
CA ASP A 218 10.28 12.08 3.66
C ASP A 218 9.78 10.79 3.02
N ARG A 219 10.47 10.37 1.95
CA ARG A 219 10.12 9.21 1.13
C ARG A 219 11.26 8.21 0.97
N TRP A 220 10.94 6.95 1.22
CA TRP A 220 11.79 5.79 0.94
C TRP A 220 11.20 4.91 -0.17
N GLU A 221 11.93 4.78 -1.27
CA GLU A 221 11.60 3.87 -2.37
C GLU A 221 12.45 2.60 -2.22
N ASN A 222 11.84 1.46 -1.88
CA ASN A 222 12.57 0.22 -1.59
C ASN A 222 13.74 0.41 -0.59
N GLY A 223 13.58 1.36 0.34
CA GLY A 223 14.59 1.71 1.35
C GLY A 223 15.63 2.74 0.94
N THR A 224 15.68 3.17 -0.31
CA THR A 224 16.47 4.34 -0.69
C THR A 224 15.74 5.63 -0.31
N HIS A 225 16.35 6.45 0.56
CA HIS A 225 15.80 7.74 1.00
C HIS A 225 15.88 8.77 -0.13
N THR A 226 14.84 8.83 -0.95
CA THR A 226 14.81 9.69 -2.16
C THR A 226 14.76 11.18 -1.84
N THR A 227 14.28 11.54 -0.65
CA THR A 227 14.16 12.93 -0.17
C THR A 227 15.28 13.31 0.81
N ALA A 228 16.43 12.64 0.76
CA ALA A 228 17.63 13.09 1.46
C ALA A 228 18.22 14.39 0.86
N GLY A 229 17.84 14.70 -0.40
CA GLY A 229 18.36 15.82 -1.19
C GLY A 229 19.65 15.49 -1.92
N GLY A 230 19.84 16.05 -3.11
CA GLY A 230 21.11 16.04 -3.86
C GLY A 230 21.58 14.65 -4.33
N MET A 231 20.80 13.59 -4.11
CA MET A 231 21.21 12.21 -4.35
C MET A 231 20.77 11.68 -5.73
N PHE A 232 19.68 12.23 -6.30
CA PHE A 232 19.05 11.70 -7.51
C PHE A 232 18.60 12.80 -8.49
N THR A 233 18.87 12.54 -9.76
CA THR A 233 18.14 13.16 -10.87
C THR A 233 17.47 12.04 -11.65
N LEU A 234 16.15 12.05 -11.71
CA LEU A 234 15.37 11.08 -12.49
C LEU A 234 14.92 11.70 -13.80
N GLU A 235 14.90 10.92 -14.87
CA GLU A 235 14.39 11.36 -16.17
C GLU A 235 12.96 10.86 -16.36
N GLY A 236 12.02 11.77 -16.59
CA GLY A 236 10.63 11.45 -16.88
C GLY A 236 10.45 10.90 -18.30
N ALA A 237 9.27 10.36 -18.57
CA ALA A 237 8.88 9.88 -19.91
C ALA A 237 8.89 10.99 -20.97
N ASP A 238 8.89 12.26 -20.56
CA ASP A 238 9.03 13.45 -21.42
C ASP A 238 10.51 13.86 -21.65
N GLY A 239 11.46 13.06 -21.18
CA GLY A 239 12.90 13.32 -21.29
C GLY A 239 13.42 14.40 -20.33
N LYS A 240 12.56 14.95 -19.46
CA LYS A 240 12.98 15.98 -18.51
C LYS A 240 13.60 15.36 -17.27
N LYS A 241 14.67 15.99 -16.80
CA LYS A 241 15.36 15.64 -15.58
C LYS A 241 14.75 16.37 -14.38
N VAL A 242 14.48 15.61 -13.32
CA VAL A 242 13.86 16.08 -12.09
C VAL A 242 14.79 15.79 -10.93
N GLU A 243 15.17 16.84 -10.23
CA GLU A 243 15.97 16.75 -9.02
C GLU A 243 15.10 16.36 -7.84
N MET A 244 15.51 15.32 -7.11
CA MET A 244 14.86 14.95 -5.85
C MET A 244 15.40 15.84 -4.72
N ARG A 245 14.52 16.64 -4.12
CA ARG A 245 14.87 17.63 -3.11
C ARG A 245 14.76 17.05 -1.69
N ALA A 246 15.50 17.66 -0.77
CA ALA A 246 15.42 17.30 0.63
C ALA A 246 14.00 17.57 1.18
N HIS A 247 13.43 16.59 1.89
CA HIS A 247 12.13 16.68 2.55
C HIS A 247 10.94 17.06 1.62
N ASP A 248 11.06 16.81 0.32
CA ASP A 248 10.02 17.07 -0.67
C ASP A 248 9.55 15.76 -1.32
N CYS A 249 8.44 15.22 -0.82
CA CYS A 249 7.81 14.02 -1.35
C CYS A 249 7.12 14.22 -2.70
N SER A 250 6.98 15.46 -3.20
CA SER A 250 6.22 15.72 -4.42
C SER A 250 6.88 15.05 -5.63
N PRO A 251 6.16 14.19 -6.38
CA PRO A 251 6.68 13.63 -7.62
C PRO A 251 6.54 14.60 -8.81
N LYS A 252 5.95 15.80 -8.59
CA LYS A 252 5.65 16.76 -9.65
C LYS A 252 6.85 17.01 -10.56
N GLY A 253 6.60 16.88 -11.86
CA GLY A 253 7.61 17.06 -12.91
C GLY A 253 8.25 15.75 -13.35
N LEU A 254 8.19 14.69 -12.54
CA LEU A 254 8.60 13.35 -12.96
C LEU A 254 7.43 12.70 -13.69
N VAL A 255 7.49 12.73 -15.02
CA VAL A 255 6.37 12.22 -15.84
C VAL A 255 6.42 10.70 -15.91
N ILE A 256 5.39 10.03 -15.37
CA ILE A 256 5.17 8.59 -15.53
C ILE A 256 3.78 8.40 -16.14
N THR A 257 3.72 7.82 -17.33
CA THR A 257 2.49 7.79 -18.14
C THR A 257 1.49 6.72 -17.76
N ASN A 258 1.91 5.72 -16.98
CA ASN A 258 1.03 4.65 -16.53
C ASN A 258 1.15 4.48 -15.01
N HIS A 259 0.15 4.98 -14.31
CA HIS A 259 0.01 4.86 -12.87
C HIS A 259 -1.40 4.30 -12.62
N GLY A 260 -1.61 3.00 -12.88
CA GLY A 260 -2.93 2.35 -12.93
C GLY A 260 -3.82 2.48 -11.67
N PRO A 261 -5.04 1.93 -11.67
CA PRO A 261 -5.99 2.10 -10.56
C PRO A 261 -5.45 1.59 -9.21
N ARG A 262 -5.84 2.24 -8.11
CA ARG A 262 -5.37 1.91 -6.76
C ARG A 262 -6.39 1.04 -6.04
N ARG A 263 -5.85 0.12 -5.24
CA ARG A 263 -6.60 -0.55 -4.17
C ARG A 263 -6.09 -0.08 -2.84
N PHE A 264 -6.99 0.27 -1.93
CA PHE A 264 -6.62 0.95 -0.69
C PHE A 264 -6.86 0.08 0.55
N VAL A 265 -5.90 0.13 1.48
CA VAL A 265 -6.07 -0.28 2.88
C VAL A 265 -5.90 0.97 3.74
N VAL A 266 -6.91 1.31 4.54
CA VAL A 266 -6.92 2.57 5.30
C VAL A 266 -7.10 2.32 6.78
N ASP A 267 -6.09 2.72 7.55
CA ASP A 267 -6.13 2.75 9.01
C ASP A 267 -6.29 4.20 9.48
N VAL A 268 -7.56 4.60 9.70
CA VAL A 268 -7.92 5.95 10.16
C VAL A 268 -7.36 6.24 11.55
N GLU A 269 -7.21 5.22 12.41
CA GLU A 269 -6.78 5.45 13.79
C GLU A 269 -5.30 5.78 13.88
N THR A 270 -4.47 5.15 13.04
CA THR A 270 -3.02 5.44 12.97
C THR A 270 -2.70 6.50 11.93
N GLY A 271 -3.67 6.88 11.08
CA GLY A 271 -3.45 7.83 9.99
C GLY A 271 -2.58 7.24 8.89
N VAL A 272 -2.62 5.93 8.65
CA VAL A 272 -1.86 5.29 7.56
C VAL A 272 -2.80 4.83 6.45
N VAL A 273 -2.50 5.21 5.21
CA VAL A 273 -3.15 4.68 4.01
C VAL A 273 -2.12 3.96 3.16
N VAL A 274 -2.48 2.78 2.68
CA VAL A 274 -1.69 2.01 1.72
C VAL A 274 -2.42 1.99 0.39
N ALA A 275 -1.72 2.37 -0.68
CA ALA A 275 -2.18 2.26 -2.04
C ALA A 275 -1.40 1.15 -2.74
N LEU A 276 -2.10 0.09 -3.18
CA LEU A 276 -1.54 -0.96 -4.03
C LEU A 276 -1.83 -0.65 -5.49
N VAL A 277 -0.82 -0.70 -6.35
CA VAL A 277 -0.91 -0.27 -7.74
C VAL A 277 0.00 -1.07 -8.67
N HIS A 278 -0.42 -1.25 -9.92
CA HIS A 278 0.48 -1.67 -11.01
C HIS A 278 1.12 -0.42 -11.62
N PHE A 279 2.29 -0.07 -11.10
CA PHE A 279 2.95 1.20 -11.40
C PHE A 279 3.84 1.11 -12.64
N ALA A 280 4.02 2.25 -13.32
CA ALA A 280 4.83 2.40 -14.53
C ALA A 280 4.54 1.37 -15.63
N GLY A 281 3.33 0.80 -15.66
CA GLY A 281 2.88 -0.21 -16.62
C GLY A 281 3.49 -1.61 -16.45
N GLY A 282 4.16 -1.89 -15.34
CA GLY A 282 4.81 -3.18 -15.15
C GLY A 282 5.15 -3.57 -13.72
N LEU A 283 5.11 -2.66 -12.74
CA LEU A 283 5.69 -2.89 -11.43
C LEU A 283 4.59 -3.07 -10.37
N PRO A 284 4.49 -4.24 -9.71
CA PRO A 284 3.72 -4.37 -8.49
C PRO A 284 4.29 -3.47 -7.41
N ASP A 285 3.45 -2.61 -6.88
CA ASP A 285 3.86 -1.57 -5.96
C ASP A 285 2.83 -1.46 -4.83
N PHE A 286 3.31 -1.28 -3.61
CA PHE A 286 2.53 -0.57 -2.62
C PHE A 286 3.29 0.66 -2.10
N HIS A 287 2.56 1.76 -1.93
CA HIS A 287 2.99 2.94 -1.19
C HIS A 287 2.18 3.07 0.10
N MET A 288 2.88 3.26 1.21
CA MET A 288 2.33 3.59 2.53
C MET A 288 2.54 5.08 2.80
N PHE A 289 1.47 5.79 3.15
CA PHE A 289 1.49 7.21 3.48
C PHE A 289 1.07 7.40 4.94
N LYS A 290 1.94 8.00 5.76
CA LYS A 290 1.59 8.47 7.10
C LYS A 290 1.00 9.87 6.99
N MET A 291 -0.21 10.03 7.49
CA MET A 291 -0.95 11.28 7.49
C MET A 291 -1.29 11.73 8.91
N LYS A 292 -1.09 13.02 9.16
CA LYS A 292 -1.41 13.69 10.42
C LYS A 292 -1.87 15.11 10.14
N ASN A 293 -2.91 15.58 10.82
CA ASN A 293 -3.45 16.94 10.64
C ASN A 293 -3.79 17.26 9.16
N GLY A 294 -4.29 16.27 8.41
CA GLY A 294 -4.60 16.42 6.98
C GLY A 294 -3.38 16.49 6.05
N LYS A 295 -2.16 16.21 6.55
CA LYS A 295 -0.91 16.29 5.79
C LYS A 295 -0.18 14.96 5.71
N VAL A 296 0.43 14.66 4.57
CA VAL A 296 1.34 13.51 4.39
C VAL A 296 2.73 13.88 4.92
N GLU A 297 3.23 13.15 5.91
CA GLU A 297 4.53 13.39 6.57
C GLU A 297 5.59 12.36 6.18
N LEU A 298 5.19 11.11 5.91
CA LEU A 298 6.12 10.03 5.56
C LEU A 298 5.55 9.15 4.46
N ILE A 299 6.44 8.68 3.58
CA ILE A 299 6.11 7.72 2.53
C ILE A 299 7.12 6.57 2.55
N HIS A 300 6.65 5.34 2.60
CA HIS A 300 7.46 4.15 2.31
C HIS A 300 6.83 3.39 1.16
N ALA A 301 7.62 3.00 0.18
CA ALA A 301 7.18 2.19 -0.94
C ALA A 301 8.00 0.92 -1.04
N VAL A 302 7.35 -0.17 -1.41
CA VAL A 302 8.02 -1.39 -1.88
C VAL A 302 7.53 -1.73 -3.26
N VAL A 303 8.49 -1.83 -4.19
CA VAL A 303 8.26 -2.07 -5.60
C VAL A 303 8.89 -3.41 -5.97
N GLY A 304 8.06 -4.37 -6.33
CA GLY A 304 8.48 -5.71 -6.73
C GLY A 304 9.01 -5.77 -8.17
N PRO A 305 9.47 -6.96 -8.60
CA PRO A 305 9.87 -7.21 -9.99
C PRO A 305 8.74 -6.97 -10.97
N ALA A 306 9.11 -6.69 -12.22
CA ALA A 306 8.16 -6.54 -13.31
C ALA A 306 7.22 -7.75 -13.45
N SER A 307 5.92 -7.45 -13.57
CA SER A 307 4.84 -8.42 -13.73
C SER A 307 3.83 -7.92 -14.77
N LYS A 308 2.97 -8.83 -15.26
CA LYS A 308 1.90 -8.47 -16.21
C LYS A 308 0.75 -7.70 -15.56
N SER A 309 0.55 -7.83 -14.25
CA SER A 309 -0.55 -7.22 -13.49
C SER A 309 -0.32 -7.40 -11.98
N MET A 310 -1.20 -6.85 -11.14
CA MET A 310 -1.24 -7.18 -9.71
C MET A 310 -1.80 -8.57 -9.42
N GLY A 311 -2.38 -9.28 -10.39
CA GLY A 311 -3.06 -10.56 -10.16
C GLY A 311 -4.44 -10.40 -9.49
N TRP A 312 -4.94 -9.17 -9.35
CA TRP A 312 -6.22 -8.83 -8.75
C TRP A 312 -7.03 -7.94 -9.69
N PRO A 313 -8.37 -8.07 -9.69
CA PRO A 313 -9.21 -7.12 -10.41
C PRO A 313 -9.04 -5.71 -9.80
N PRO A 314 -9.25 -4.64 -10.58
CA PRO A 314 -9.42 -3.32 -10.01
C PRO A 314 -10.52 -3.34 -8.96
N GLU A 315 -10.32 -2.66 -7.83
CA GLU A 315 -11.45 -2.39 -6.96
C GLU A 315 -12.37 -1.39 -7.67
N PRO A 316 -13.70 -1.59 -7.66
CA PRO A 316 -14.59 -0.56 -8.13
C PRO A 316 -14.33 0.72 -7.31
N ALA A 317 -14.22 1.86 -7.99
CA ALA A 317 -14.29 3.16 -7.31
C ALA A 317 -15.52 3.12 -6.40
N CYS A 318 -15.36 3.53 -5.14
CA CYS A 318 -16.47 3.56 -4.18
C CYS A 318 -17.68 4.19 -4.87
N LYS A 319 -18.72 3.40 -5.14
CA LYS A 319 -20.00 3.97 -5.54
C LYS A 319 -20.53 4.66 -4.29
N GLU A 320 -20.67 5.98 -4.39
CA GLU A 320 -21.28 6.84 -3.36
C GLU A 320 -22.59 6.25 -2.83
#